data_AF-A0A942P7P0-F1
#
_entry.id   AF-A0A942P7P0-F1
#
_cell.length_a   1.000
_cell.length_b   1.000
_cell.length_c   1.000
_cell.angle_alpha   90.00
_cell.angle_beta   90.00
_cell.angle_gamma   90.00
#
_symmetry.space_group_name_H-M   'P 1'
#
loop_
_entity.id
_entity.type
_entity.pdbx_description
1 polymer ?
#
loop_
_entity_poly.entity_id
_entity_poly.type
_entity_poly.pdbx_seq_one_letter_code
_entity_poly.pdbx_strand_id
1 'polypeptide(L)'
;MSHEHFQKAISLIRDERMRQITEEGHTLHRDKKQGHENLILAAATYEMDPKDRKEQPDSWPWDFSHWKPSAQEGPKGRIRELEKAGALYMAAKSVMEQKGIDSPLKQAVCEKIDLMAEMIAELLRKEEAYA
;
A
#
# COMPACT_ATOMS: atom_id res chain seq x y z
N MET A 1 15.88 -12.97 5.60
CA MET A 1 14.81 -12.30 6.36
C MET A 1 14.21 -13.29 7.34
N SER A 2 13.81 -12.87 8.54
CA SER A 2 13.00 -13.74 9.42
C SER A 2 11.65 -13.98 8.73
N HIS A 3 11.28 -15.25 8.58
CA HIS A 3 10.01 -15.65 8.00
C HIS A 3 8.82 -15.04 8.75
N GLU A 4 8.96 -14.86 10.07
CA GLU A 4 7.92 -14.34 10.96
C GLU A 4 7.56 -12.87 10.65
N HIS A 5 8.55 -11.98 10.51
CA HIS A 5 8.31 -10.57 10.19
C HIS A 5 7.64 -10.40 8.83
N PHE A 6 8.00 -11.24 7.85
CA PHE A 6 7.36 -11.21 6.54
C PHE A 6 5.89 -11.63 6.62
N GLN A 7 5.55 -12.70 7.34
CA GLN A 7 4.16 -13.10 7.55
C GLN A 7 3.36 -12.02 8.30
N LYS A 8 3.96 -11.41 9.31
CA LYS A 8 3.35 -10.27 10.03
C LYS A 8 3.11 -9.09 9.10
N ALA A 9 4.06 -8.74 8.26
CA ALA A 9 3.92 -7.67 7.27
C ALA A 9 2.77 -7.93 6.27
N ILE A 10 2.65 -9.15 5.77
CA ILE A 10 1.54 -9.56 4.91
C ILE A 10 0.20 -9.44 5.65
N SER A 11 0.12 -9.80 6.93
CA SER A 11 -1.10 -9.60 7.74
C SER A 11 -1.47 -8.13 7.83
N LEU A 12 -0.51 -7.26 8.14
CA LEU A 12 -0.76 -5.82 8.27
C LEU A 12 -1.30 -5.20 6.97
N ILE A 13 -0.76 -5.60 5.81
CA ILE A 13 -1.29 -5.16 4.51
C ILE A 13 -2.74 -5.63 4.30
N ARG A 14 -3.06 -6.88 4.65
CA ARG A 14 -4.44 -7.40 4.55
C ARG A 14 -5.39 -6.70 5.51
N ASP A 15 -4.95 -6.43 6.73
CA ASP A 15 -5.74 -5.78 7.76
C ASP A 15 -6.07 -4.33 7.34
N GLU A 16 -5.09 -3.59 6.81
CA GLU A 16 -5.34 -2.26 6.22
C GLU A 16 -6.29 -2.35 5.02
N ARG A 17 -6.15 -3.37 4.17
CA ARG A 17 -7.09 -3.57 3.06
C ARG A 17 -8.51 -3.82 3.55
N MET A 18 -8.67 -4.62 4.61
CA MET A 18 -9.97 -4.85 5.23
C MET A 18 -10.53 -3.57 5.84
N ARG A 19 -9.72 -2.79 6.56
CA ARG A 19 -10.10 -1.49 7.12
C ARG A 19 -10.61 -0.53 6.06
N GLN A 20 -9.91 -0.39 4.92
CA GLN A 20 -10.35 0.42 3.78
C GLN A 20 -11.73 -0.01 3.26
N ILE A 21 -11.99 -1.32 3.19
CA ILE A 21 -13.28 -1.87 2.76
C ILE A 21 -14.37 -1.56 3.81
N THR A 22 -14.13 -1.87 5.09
CA THR A 22 -15.15 -1.87 6.13
C THR A 22 -15.42 -0.50 6.74
N GLU A 23 -14.40 0.33 6.91
CA GLU A 23 -14.51 1.65 7.53
C GLU A 23 -14.69 2.77 6.51
N GLU A 24 -14.03 2.66 5.35
CA GLU A 24 -14.00 3.74 4.35
C GLU A 24 -14.87 3.44 3.11
N GLY A 25 -15.44 2.24 3.03
CA GLY A 25 -16.32 1.83 1.94
C GLY A 25 -15.61 1.64 0.59
N HIS A 26 -14.31 1.35 0.58
CA HIS A 26 -13.53 1.01 -0.62
C HIS A 26 -13.82 -0.41 -1.11
N THR A 27 -15.08 -0.66 -1.46
CA THR A 27 -15.52 -1.94 -2.05
C THR A 27 -14.92 -2.15 -3.44
N LEU A 28 -14.85 -3.40 -3.90
CA LEU A 28 -14.43 -3.72 -5.27
C LEU A 28 -15.22 -2.94 -6.34
N HIS A 29 -16.51 -2.65 -6.09
CA HIS A 29 -17.31 -1.81 -6.99
C HIS A 29 -16.79 -0.38 -7.06
N ARG A 30 -16.44 0.21 -5.91
CA ARG A 30 -15.85 1.55 -5.86
C ARG A 30 -14.48 1.57 -6.51
N ASP A 31 -13.65 0.56 -6.26
CA ASP A 31 -12.31 0.44 -6.83
C ASP A 31 -12.33 0.34 -8.36
N LYS A 32 -13.29 -0.41 -8.93
CA LYS A 32 -13.51 -0.43 -10.38
C LYS A 32 -13.80 0.95 -10.96
N LYS A 33 -14.60 1.77 -10.24
CA LYS A 33 -14.90 3.15 -10.65
C LYS A 33 -13.68 4.06 -10.57
N GLN A 34 -12.79 3.82 -9.60
CA GLN A 34 -11.52 4.55 -9.51
C GLN A 34 -10.55 4.16 -10.63
N GLY A 35 -10.54 2.88 -11.03
CA GLY A 35 -9.60 2.34 -12.01
C GLY A 35 -8.30 1.84 -11.35
N HIS A 36 -7.77 0.75 -11.88
CA HIS A 36 -6.54 0.13 -11.38
C HIS A 36 -5.32 1.05 -11.51
N GLU A 37 -5.31 1.92 -12.52
CA GLU A 37 -4.27 2.91 -12.78
C GLU A 37 -4.16 3.91 -11.63
N ASN A 38 -5.30 4.46 -11.18
CA ASN A 38 -5.33 5.38 -10.05
C ASN A 38 -4.98 4.67 -8.74
N LEU A 39 -5.44 3.44 -8.53
CA LEU A 39 -5.07 2.65 -7.35
C LEU A 39 -3.55 2.38 -7.29
N ILE A 40 -2.93 2.04 -8.43
CA ILE A 40 -1.48 1.89 -8.58
C ILE A 40 -0.75 3.19 -8.27
N LEU A 41 -1.25 4.32 -8.81
CA LEU A 41 -0.61 5.61 -8.61
C LEU A 41 -0.70 6.09 -7.15
N ALA A 42 -1.84 5.88 -6.50
CA ALA A 42 -2.01 6.14 -5.06
C ALA A 42 -1.09 5.24 -4.21
N ALA A 43 -0.96 3.96 -4.56
CA ALA A 43 -0.05 3.04 -3.90
C ALA A 43 1.41 3.49 -4.03
N ALA A 44 1.85 3.81 -5.25
CA ALA A 44 3.17 4.33 -5.54
C ALA A 44 3.48 5.64 -4.79
N THR A 45 2.45 6.48 -4.58
CA THR A 45 2.58 7.72 -3.79
C THR A 45 2.91 7.42 -2.33
N TYR A 46 2.25 6.44 -1.72
CA TYR A 46 2.60 5.98 -0.37
C TYR A 46 3.94 5.23 -0.33
N GLU A 47 4.26 4.42 -1.35
CA GLU A 47 5.52 3.67 -1.47
C GLU A 47 6.74 4.60 -1.56
N MET A 48 6.64 5.76 -2.20
CA MET A 48 7.75 6.72 -2.33
C MET A 48 8.37 7.06 -0.97
N ASP A 49 9.70 7.17 -0.93
CA ASP A 49 10.41 7.60 0.27
C ASP A 49 9.91 9.00 0.66
N PRO A 50 9.47 9.21 1.92
CA PRO A 50 8.97 10.49 2.38
C PRO A 50 9.93 11.66 2.14
N LYS A 51 11.24 11.43 2.12
CA LYS A 51 12.24 12.49 1.84
C LYS A 51 12.21 12.99 0.39
N ASP A 52 11.75 12.14 -0.52
CA ASP A 52 11.71 12.40 -1.97
C ASP A 52 10.30 12.85 -2.41
N ARG A 53 9.34 12.89 -1.48
CA ARG A 53 7.93 13.18 -1.74
C ARG A 53 7.55 14.58 -1.25
N LYS A 54 6.79 15.31 -2.08
CA LYS A 54 6.17 16.58 -1.66
C LYS A 54 5.10 16.34 -0.58
N GLU A 55 4.85 17.33 0.27
CA GLU A 55 3.76 17.28 1.25
C GLU A 55 2.40 17.04 0.58
N GLN A 56 2.18 17.71 -0.55
CA GLN A 56 1.11 17.45 -1.51
C GLN A 56 1.69 16.83 -2.78
N PRO A 57 1.68 15.49 -2.89
CA PRO A 57 2.28 14.80 -4.04
C PRO A 57 1.39 14.92 -5.29
N ASP A 58 1.98 15.37 -6.40
CA ASP A 58 1.31 15.48 -7.71
C ASP A 58 0.85 14.10 -8.23
N SER A 59 1.44 13.02 -7.73
CA SER A 59 1.05 11.65 -8.03
C SER A 59 -0.20 11.19 -7.29
N TRP A 60 -0.70 11.92 -6.28
CA TRP A 60 -1.95 11.51 -5.63
C TRP A 60 -3.15 11.74 -6.56
N PRO A 61 -3.92 10.70 -6.91
CA PRO A 61 -4.93 10.79 -7.98
C PRO A 61 -6.27 11.38 -7.52
N TRP A 62 -6.42 11.65 -6.22
CA TRP A 62 -7.68 12.08 -5.63
C TRP A 62 -7.55 13.44 -4.97
N ASP A 63 -8.65 13.94 -4.43
CA ASP A 63 -8.64 15.15 -3.62
C ASP A 63 -7.62 15.02 -2.47
N PHE A 64 -6.86 16.09 -2.25
CA PHE A 64 -5.79 16.12 -1.27
C PHE A 64 -6.30 15.92 0.16
N SER A 65 -7.56 16.24 0.47
CA SER A 65 -8.15 15.97 1.78
C SER A 65 -8.20 14.46 2.14
N HIS A 66 -8.04 13.58 1.14
CA HIS A 66 -7.94 12.14 1.34
C HIS A 66 -6.50 11.63 1.49
N TRP A 67 -5.50 12.49 1.27
CA TRP A 67 -4.09 12.15 1.48
C TRP A 67 -3.77 12.12 2.98
N LYS A 68 -3.36 10.94 3.48
CA LYS A 68 -3.10 10.70 4.91
C LYS A 68 -1.65 10.25 5.15
N PRO A 69 -0.64 11.13 5.00
CA PRO A 69 0.75 10.79 5.28
C PRO A 69 0.96 10.59 6.78
N SER A 70 1.79 9.62 7.15
CA SER A 70 2.08 9.28 8.54
C SER A 70 3.58 9.07 8.81
N ALA A 71 4.45 9.16 7.80
CA ALA A 71 5.89 8.95 7.99
C ALA A 71 6.56 9.87 9.03
N GLN A 72 6.00 11.06 9.28
CA GLN A 72 6.44 11.99 10.32
C GLN A 72 6.33 11.41 11.74
N GLU A 73 5.54 10.34 11.94
CA GLU A 73 5.44 9.60 13.20
C GLU A 73 6.58 8.57 13.41
N GLY A 74 7.64 8.64 12.60
CA GLY A 74 8.79 7.74 12.69
C GLY A 74 8.57 6.38 12.01
N PRO A 75 9.31 5.33 12.41
CA PRO A 75 9.26 4.02 11.77
C PRO A 75 7.85 3.41 11.72
N LYS A 76 7.09 3.51 12.82
CA LYS A 76 5.68 3.09 12.88
C LYS A 76 4.80 3.83 11.87
N GLY A 77 5.02 5.14 11.75
CA GLY A 77 4.35 5.99 10.78
C GLY A 77 4.63 5.57 9.34
N ARG A 78 5.89 5.19 9.06
CA ARG A 78 6.30 4.68 7.76
C ARG A 78 5.73 3.30 7.44
N ILE A 79 5.68 2.40 8.42
CA ILE A 79 5.02 1.09 8.28
C ILE A 79 3.56 1.29 7.84
N ARG A 80 2.81 2.19 8.48
CA ARG A 80 1.41 2.50 8.10
C ARG A 80 1.26 3.02 6.66
N GLU A 81 2.23 3.77 6.14
CA GLU A 81 2.19 4.18 4.73
C GLU A 81 2.40 3.01 3.79
N LEU A 82 3.33 2.11 4.11
CA LEU A 82 3.58 0.90 3.32
C LEU A 82 2.41 -0.09 3.38
N GLU A 83 1.71 -0.17 4.52
CA GLU A 83 0.45 -0.91 4.65
C GLU A 83 -0.60 -0.38 3.67
N LYS A 84 -0.79 0.94 3.62
CA LYS A 84 -1.71 1.60 2.68
C LYS A 84 -1.31 1.34 1.23
N ALA A 85 -0.01 1.43 0.92
CA ALA A 85 0.52 1.13 -0.41
C ALA A 85 0.20 -0.32 -0.82
N GLY A 86 0.52 -1.30 0.03
CA GLY A 86 0.23 -2.71 -0.22
C GLY A 86 -1.28 -2.97 -0.40
N ALA A 87 -2.11 -2.36 0.44
CA ALA A 87 -3.56 -2.47 0.34
C ALA A 87 -4.11 -1.91 -0.98
N LEU A 88 -3.60 -0.77 -1.44
CA LEU A 88 -3.97 -0.17 -2.71
C LEU A 88 -3.50 -1.01 -3.91
N TYR A 89 -2.30 -1.58 -3.86
CA TYR A 89 -1.86 -2.55 -4.88
C TYR A 89 -2.74 -3.81 -4.90
N MET A 90 -3.16 -4.33 -3.74
CA MET A 90 -4.13 -5.44 -3.67
C MET A 90 -5.48 -5.07 -4.29
N ALA A 91 -5.96 -3.85 -4.08
CA ALA A 91 -7.18 -3.34 -4.70
C ALA A 91 -7.02 -3.27 -6.23
N ALA A 92 -5.91 -2.74 -6.73
CA ALA A 92 -5.59 -2.69 -8.16
C ALA A 92 -5.56 -4.10 -8.77
N LYS A 93 -4.85 -5.05 -8.14
CA LYS A 93 -4.79 -6.45 -8.56
C LYS A 93 -6.20 -7.06 -8.68
N SER A 94 -7.06 -6.83 -7.68
CA SER A 94 -8.44 -7.34 -7.68
C SER A 94 -9.27 -6.76 -8.83
N VAL A 95 -9.10 -5.47 -9.15
CA VAL A 95 -9.74 -4.83 -10.31
C VAL A 95 -9.24 -5.44 -11.62
N MET A 96 -7.93 -5.66 -11.76
CA MET A 96 -7.33 -6.27 -12.95
C MET A 96 -7.82 -7.70 -13.16
N GLU A 97 -7.84 -8.51 -12.09
CA GLU A 97 -8.36 -9.88 -12.12
C GLU A 97 -9.83 -9.91 -12.53
N GLN A 98 -10.66 -9.03 -11.99
CA GLN A 98 -12.07 -8.98 -12.35
C GLN A 98 -12.30 -8.55 -13.81
N LYS A 99 -11.42 -7.71 -14.37
CA LYS A 99 -11.44 -7.32 -15.78
C LYS A 99 -10.83 -8.37 -16.72
N GLY A 100 -10.28 -9.47 -16.19
CA GLY A 100 -9.56 -10.47 -16.99
C GLY A 100 -8.25 -9.93 -17.57
N ILE A 101 -7.66 -8.90 -16.97
CA ILE A 101 -6.39 -8.35 -17.40
C ILE A 101 -5.30 -9.29 -16.90
N ASP A 102 -4.60 -9.90 -17.84
CA ASP A 102 -3.38 -10.69 -17.60
C ASP A 102 -2.24 -10.06 -18.40
N SER A 103 -1.40 -9.29 -17.72
CA SER A 103 -0.39 -8.43 -18.34
C SER A 103 0.85 -8.31 -17.47
N PRO A 104 2.00 -7.90 -18.03
CA PRO A 104 3.20 -7.61 -17.23
C PRO A 104 2.95 -6.58 -16.12
N LEU A 105 2.00 -5.66 -16.32
CA LEU A 105 1.60 -4.71 -15.29
C LEU A 105 0.98 -5.42 -14.07
N LYS A 106 0.14 -6.44 -14.27
CA LYS A 106 -0.45 -7.20 -13.17
C LYS A 106 0.63 -7.94 -12.38
N GLN A 107 1.60 -8.52 -13.08
CA GLN A 107 2.74 -9.17 -12.44
C GLN A 107 3.55 -8.17 -11.61
N ALA A 108 3.85 -7.00 -12.16
CA ALA A 108 4.55 -5.94 -11.42
C ALA A 108 3.76 -5.50 -10.17
N VAL A 109 2.42 -5.43 -10.23
CA VAL A 109 1.58 -5.15 -9.06
C VAL A 109 1.71 -6.24 -7.99
N CYS A 110 1.74 -7.52 -8.37
CA CYS A 110 1.99 -8.62 -7.41
C CYS A 110 3.37 -8.48 -6.74
N GLU A 111 4.40 -8.24 -7.53
CA GLU A 111 5.77 -8.03 -7.04
C GLU A 111 5.86 -6.81 -6.09
N LYS A 112 5.09 -5.76 -6.36
CA LYS A 112 4.99 -4.60 -5.46
C LYS A 112 4.34 -4.93 -4.12
N ILE A 113 3.33 -5.81 -4.08
CA ILE A 113 2.73 -6.24 -2.80
C ILE A 113 3.78 -6.97 -1.96
N ASP A 114 4.55 -7.87 -2.57
CA ASP A 114 5.62 -8.58 -1.89
C ASP A 114 6.71 -7.62 -1.41
N LEU A 115 7.14 -6.67 -2.25
CA LEU A 115 8.11 -5.64 -1.89
C LEU A 115 7.63 -4.79 -0.68
N MET A 116 6.35 -4.41 -0.62
CA MET A 116 5.82 -3.68 0.54
C MET A 116 5.94 -4.51 1.81
N ALA A 117 5.66 -5.82 1.73
CA ALA A 117 5.82 -6.72 2.86
C ALA A 117 7.28 -6.87 3.29
N GLU A 118 8.23 -6.92 2.34
CA GLU A 118 9.67 -6.96 2.64
C GLU A 118 10.13 -5.70 3.38
N MET A 119 9.71 -4.52 2.90
CA MET A 119 10.06 -3.22 3.51
C MET A 119 9.47 -3.08 4.92
N ILE A 120 8.21 -3.48 5.12
CA ILE A 120 7.58 -3.49 6.45
C ILE A 120 8.32 -4.47 7.37
N ALA A 121 8.62 -5.67 6.89
CA ALA A 121 9.33 -6.68 7.66
C ALA A 121 10.73 -6.21 8.09
N GLU A 122 11.42 -5.42 7.25
CA GLU A 122 12.67 -4.79 7.61
C GLU A 122 12.52 -3.73 8.71
N LEU A 123 11.51 -2.86 8.61
CA LEU A 123 11.25 -1.84 9.63
C LEU A 123 10.88 -2.46 10.97
N LEU A 124 10.06 -3.51 10.98
CA LEU A 124 9.70 -4.25 12.20
C LEU A 124 10.94 -4.85 12.89
N ARG A 125 11.86 -5.44 12.12
CA ARG A 125 13.13 -5.96 12.68
C ARG A 125 13.98 -4.86 13.30
N LYS A 126 14.04 -3.69 12.67
CA LYS A 126 14.82 -2.55 13.18
C LYS A 126 14.24 -2.06 14.50
N GLU A 127 12.93 -1.90 14.59
CA GLU A 127 12.26 -1.49 15.85
C GLU A 127 12.57 -2.46 16.99
N GLU A 128 12.53 -3.78 16.75
CA GLU A 128 12.85 -4.78 17.77
C GLU A 128 14.33 -4.79 18.18
N ALA A 129 15.25 -4.47 17.27
CA ALA A 129 16.67 -4.40 17.58
C ALA A 129 17.05 -3.19 18.45
N TYR A 130 16.19 -2.17 18.52
CA TYR A 130 16.40 -0.94 19.29
C TYR A 130 15.43 -0.78 20.48
N ALA A 131 14.59 -1.78 20.74
CA ALA A 131 13.67 -1.86 21.88
C ALA A 131 14.31 -2.57 23.08
#